data_AF-A0A2V8KE96-F1
#
_entry.id   AF-A0A2V8KE96-F1
#
_cell.length_a   1.000
_cell.length_b   1.000
_cell.length_c   1.000
_cell.angle_alpha   90.00
_cell.angle_beta   90.00
_cell.angle_gamma   90.00
#
_symmetry.space_group_name_H-M   'P 1'
#
loop_
_entity.id
_entity.type
_entity.pdbx_description
1 polymer ?
#
loop_
_entity_poly.entity_id
_entity_poly.type
_entity_poly.pdbx_seq_one_letter_code
_entity_poly.pdbx_strand_id
1 'polypeptide(L)' 'METYKNCPLYGSAVPALSSGWYAQGIVFDPGTKMLNELQRLECTDTIFSSKEEAEAYALMLCKSWIDQHWKDVS' A
#
# COMPACT_ATOMS: atom_id res chain seq x y z
N MET A 1 4.08 5.21 -7.71
CA MET A 1 2.68 5.50 -7.32
C MET A 1 1.81 4.97 -8.43
N GLU A 2 0.84 4.12 -8.10
CA GLU A 2 -0.06 3.47 -9.05
C GLU A 2 -1.50 3.89 -8.76
N THR A 3 -2.42 3.59 -9.67
CA THR A 3 -3.86 3.80 -9.45
C THR A 3 -4.59 2.47 -9.58
N TYR A 4 -5.48 2.17 -8.65
CA TYR A 4 -6.32 0.96 -8.66
C TYR A 4 -7.75 1.30 -8.27
N LYS A 5 -8.73 0.94 -9.12
CA LYS A 5 -10.15 1.32 -8.96
C LYS A 5 -10.34 2.81 -8.64
N ASN A 6 -9.69 3.65 -9.45
CA ASN A 6 -9.58 5.11 -9.30
C ASN A 6 -8.84 5.59 -8.05
N CYS A 7 -8.53 4.75 -7.06
CA CYS A 7 -7.78 5.12 -5.86
C CYS A 7 -6.27 5.15 -6.15
N PRO A 8 -5.58 6.30 -5.96
CA PRO A 8 -4.13 6.31 -5.99
C PRO A 8 -3.59 5.51 -4.81
N LEU A 9 -2.52 4.75 -5.05
CA LEU A 9 -1.86 3.97 -4.02
C LEU A 9 -0.34 3.98 -4.19
N TYR A 10 0.34 3.78 -3.08
CA TYR A 10 1.80 3.80 -3.01
C TYR A 10 2.28 2.68 -2.12
N GLY A 11 3.16 1.83 -2.66
CA GLY A 11 3.91 0.84 -1.90
C GLY A 11 5.31 1.35 -1.63
N SER A 12 5.82 1.09 -0.43
CA SER A 12 7.16 1.43 0.00
C SER A 12 7.74 0.32 0.86
N ALA A 13 9.07 0.21 0.84
CA ALA A 13 9.82 -0.66 1.72
C ALA A 13 10.42 0.17 2.86
N VAL A 14 10.11 -0.24 4.10
CA VAL A 14 10.69 0.36 5.31
C VAL A 14 11.79 -0.56 5.82
N PRO A 15 13.01 -0.07 6.10
CA PRO A 15 14.07 -0.93 6.62
C PRO A 15 13.67 -1.52 7.98
N ALA A 16 13.84 -2.83 8.14
CA ALA A 16 13.62 -3.50 9.41
C ALA A 16 14.78 -3.22 10.39
N LEU A 17 14.54 -3.43 11.70
CA LEU A 17 15.62 -3.39 12.70
C LEU A 17 16.61 -4.56 12.52
N SER A 18 16.11 -5.69 12.02
CA SER A 18 16.92 -6.78 11.47
C SER A 18 17.30 -6.48 10.01
N SER A 19 18.16 -7.32 9.41
CA SER A 19 18.37 -7.28 7.97
C SER A 19 17.06 -7.50 7.21
N GLY A 20 16.75 -6.65 6.23
CA GLY A 20 15.60 -6.80 5.34
C GLY A 20 14.64 -5.60 5.38
N TRP A 21 13.43 -5.82 4.86
CA TRP A 21 12.46 -4.77 4.59
C TRP A 21 11.05 -5.16 5.06
N TYR A 22 10.35 -4.23 5.70
CA TYR A 22 8.91 -4.31 5.94
C TYR A 22 8.14 -3.67 4.79
N ALA A 23 6.96 -4.23 4.51
CA ALA A 23 6.05 -3.68 3.51
C ALA A 23 5.18 -2.58 4.15
N GLN A 24 5.17 -1.39 3.56
CA GLN A 24 4.27 -0.29 3.92
C GLN A 24 3.54 0.22 2.69
N GLY A 25 2.21 0.11 2.70
CA GLY A 25 1.31 0.60 1.66
C GLY A 25 0.49 1.79 2.14
N ILE A 26 0.18 2.70 1.24
CA ILE A 26 -0.70 3.86 1.47
C ILE A 26 -1.74 3.90 0.36
N VAL A 27 -3.01 4.01 0.74
CA VAL A 27 -4.14 4.26 -0.16
C VAL A 27 -4.58 5.70 0.02
N PHE A 28 -4.78 6.41 -1.09
CA PHE A 28 -5.19 7.81 -1.10
C PHE A 28 -6.63 7.96 -1.60
N ASP A 29 -7.27 9.06 -1.19
CA ASP A 29 -8.61 9.42 -1.61
C ASP A 29 -8.61 9.85 -3.09
N PRO A 30 -9.40 9.20 -3.96
CA PRO A 30 -9.50 9.59 -5.36
C PRO A 30 -10.27 10.90 -5.59
N GLY A 31 -11.05 11.37 -4.62
CA GLY A 31 -12.00 12.47 -4.77
C GLY A 31 -11.42 13.87 -4.50
N THR A 32 -10.18 13.96 -4.02
CA THR A 32 -9.59 15.22 -3.58
C THR A 32 -8.53 15.75 -4.55
N LYS A 33 -8.51 17.07 -4.78
CA LYS A 33 -7.44 17.74 -5.55
C LYS A 33 -6.05 17.60 -4.90
N MET A 34 -6.00 17.23 -3.61
CA MET A 34 -4.79 16.93 -2.86
C MET A 34 -4.76 15.43 -2.51
N LEU A 35 -3.57 14.83 -2.44
CA LEU A 35 -3.39 13.45 -1.99
C LEU A 35 -3.67 13.36 -0.49
N ASN A 36 -4.90 12.96 -0.13
CA ASN A 36 -5.26 12.67 1.25
C ASN A 36 -5.08 11.17 1.50
N GLU A 37 -4.32 10.81 2.54
CA GLU A 37 -4.17 9.41 2.96
C GLU A 37 -5.51 8.91 3.53
N LEU A 38 -6.10 7.90 2.88
CA LEU A 38 -7.28 7.19 3.42
C LEU A 38 -6.86 6.14 4.43
N GLN A 39 -5.84 5.35 4.07
CA GLN A 39 -5.41 4.22 4.88
C GLN A 39 -3.93 3.97 4.69
N ARG A 40 -3.24 3.65 5.79
CA ARG A 40 -1.89 3.09 5.80
C ARG A 40 -1.95 1.62 6.22
N LEU A 41 -1.23 0.78 5.50
CA LEU A 41 -1.15 -0.67 5.72
C LEU A 41 0.31 -1.03 5.96
N GLU A 42 0.61 -1.49 7.16
CA GLU A 42 1.96 -1.91 7.54
C GLU A 42 1.95 -3.41 7.81
N CYS A 43 2.89 -4.12 7.23
CA CYS A 43 3.12 -5.53 7.52
C CYS A 43 4.50 -5.67 8.16
N THR A 44 4.51 -5.75 9.48
CA THR A 44 5.71 -5.95 10.30
C THR A 44 5.95 -7.43 10.67
N ASP A 45 4.99 -8.30 10.39
CA ASP A 45 5.08 -9.74 10.67
C ASP A 45 5.95 -10.50 9.67
N THR A 46 6.17 -9.91 8.49
CA THR A 46 6.98 -10.51 7.41
C THR A 46 8.14 -9.57 7.06
N ILE A 47 9.35 -10.12 7.01
CA ILE A 47 10.55 -9.41 6.57
C ILE A 47 10.93 -9.92 5.19
N PHE A 48 10.98 -9.02 4.22
CA PHE A 48 11.37 -9.32 2.85
C PHE A 48 12.88 -9.16 2.67
N SER A 49 13.46 -9.98 1.79
CA SER A 49 14.90 -9.96 1.52
C SER A 49 15.29 -8.82 0.59
N SER A 50 14.36 -8.37 -0.26
CA SER A 50 14.55 -7.24 -1.17
C SER A 50 13.52 -6.13 -0.94
N LYS A 51 13.88 -4.92 -1.37
CA LYS A 51 13.02 -3.75 -1.33
C LYS A 51 11.84 -3.93 -2.29
N GLU A 52 12.11 -4.48 -3.46
CA GLU A 52 11.14 -4.70 -4.53
C GLU A 52 10.04 -5.69 -4.11
N GLU A 53 10.39 -6.75 -3.39
CA GLU A 53 9.41 -7.71 -2.84
C GLU A 53 8.51 -7.05 -1.79
N ALA A 54 9.09 -6.26 -0.87
CA ALA A 54 8.32 -5.52 0.13
C ALA A 54 7.35 -4.51 -0.52
N GLU A 55 7.82 -3.77 -1.53
CA GLU A 55 7.00 -2.82 -2.28
C GLU A 55 5.86 -3.53 -3.04
N ALA A 56 6.16 -4.63 -3.73
CA ALA A 56 5.14 -5.41 -4.43
C ALA A 56 4.08 -5.97 -3.46
N TYR A 57 4.51 -6.46 -2.31
CA TYR A 57 3.60 -6.95 -1.28
C TYR A 57 2.75 -5.82 -0.68
N ALA A 58 3.35 -4.65 -0.42
CA ALA A 58 2.62 -3.47 0.03
C ALA A 58 1.51 -3.06 -0.95
N LEU A 59 1.81 -3.06 -2.26
CA LEU A 59 0.83 -2.77 -3.30
C LEU A 59 -0.31 -3.81 -3.31
N MET A 60 0.01 -5.08 -3.09
CA MET A 60 -1.00 -6.15 -2.99
C MET A 60 -1.93 -5.95 -1.78
N LEU A 61 -1.39 -5.54 -0.63
CA LEU A 61 -2.19 -5.21 0.55
C LEU A 61 -3.12 -4.02 0.29
N CYS A 62 -2.61 -2.96 -0.34
CA CYS A 62 -3.44 -1.81 -0.75
C CYS A 62 -4.60 -2.23 -1.65
N LYS A 63 -4.33 -3.04 -2.69
CA LYS A 63 -5.35 -3.55 -3.62
C LYS A 63 -6.40 -4.39 -2.88
N SER A 64 -5.96 -5.29 -1.99
CA SER A 64 -6.86 -6.12 -1.18
C SER A 64 -7.74 -5.29 -0.23
N TRP A 65 -7.18 -4.24 0.38
CA TRP A 65 -7.94 -3.33 1.23
C TRP A 65 -8.99 -2.56 0.42
N ILE A 66 -8.61 -2.04 -0.75
CA ILE A 66 -9.53 -1.37 -1.69
C ILE A 66 -10.65 -2.34 -2.08
N ASP A 67 -10.36 -3.58 -2.42
CA ASP A 67 -11.39 -4.56 -2.79
C ASP A 67 -12.40 -4.86 -1.67
N GLN A 68 -11.96 -4.78 -0.41
CA GLN A 68 -12.82 -5.03 0.75
C GLN A 68 -13.66 -3.81 1.16
N HIS A 69 -13.12 -2.60 1.00
CA HIS A 69 -13.70 -1.37 1.57
C HIS A 69 -14.25 -0.42 0.51
N TRP A 70 -13.68 -0.45 -0.68
CA TRP A 70 -14.10 0.36 -1.82
C TRP A 70 -15.12 -0.41 -2.64
N LYS A 71 -16.40 -0.21 -2.30
CA LYS A 71 -17.49 -0.66 -3.17
C LYS A 71 -17.41 0.16 -4.45
N ASP A 72 -17.28 -0.51 -5.58
CA ASP A 72 -17.42 0.13 -6.89
C ASP A 72 -18.63 1.07 -6.86
N VAL A 73 -18.42 2.34 -7.21
CA VAL A 73 -19.53 3.20 -7.60
C VAL A 73 -19.91 2.71 -8.99
N SER A 74 -20.95 1.87 -9.02
CA SER A 74 -21.56 1.25 -10.19
C SER A 74 -21.82 2.22 -11.34
#